data_AF-A0A7R9FTC3-F1
#
_entry.id   AF-A0A7R9FTC3-F1
#
_cell.length_a   1.000
_cell.length_b   1.000
_cell.length_c   1.000
_cell.angle_alpha   90.00
_cell.angle_beta   90.00
_cell.angle_gamma   90.00
#
_symmetry.space_group_name_H-M   'P 1'
#
loop_
_entity.id
_entity.type
_entity.pdbx_description
1 polymer ?
#
loop_
_entity_poly.entity_id
_entity_poly.type
_entity_poly.pdbx_seq_one_letter_code
_entity_poly.pdbx_strand_id
1 'polypeptide(L)'
;MAESSIPEVNMRSPTELQAIDRATRKLLTMHHTHHPKAAVEGLYLPRCKGGRGLIELESLYKRTTCEVARFIERKQGRLISILRERDALKKSHSIQGDATRSRNALHLDDDCDTKDVKTADQVQREARWKEKPLHGQHPKIMDKPSIDSDVSYNWLKKELLNAETESNILAIQDQCIRTRNYEKHILKLDVEDRCRCCALCAHDHPTSGSPLEHRSWLQLHQVLNPLRT
;
A
#
# COMPACT_ATOMS: atom_id res chain seq x y z
N MET A 1 44.23 -11.26 5.40
CA MET A 1 42.85 -11.09 5.87
C MET A 1 42.26 -9.96 5.06
N ALA A 2 41.37 -10.26 4.11
CA ALA A 2 40.75 -9.24 3.28
C ALA A 2 39.63 -8.59 4.09
N GLU A 3 39.78 -7.31 4.41
CA GLU A 3 38.67 -6.49 4.88
C GLU A 3 37.60 -6.50 3.81
N SER A 4 36.50 -7.20 4.07
CA SER A 4 35.29 -7.07 3.28
C SER A 4 34.73 -5.67 3.56
N SER A 5 35.10 -4.71 2.72
CA SER A 5 34.51 -3.39 2.72
C SER A 5 33.00 -3.56 2.57
N ILE A 6 32.27 -3.30 3.65
CA ILE A 6 30.82 -3.19 3.63
C ILE A 6 30.54 -2.08 2.60
N PRO A 7 29.81 -2.34 1.50
CA PRO A 7 29.52 -1.31 0.53
C PRO A 7 28.77 -0.19 1.26
N GLU A 8 29.29 1.02 1.14
CA GLU A 8 28.67 2.22 1.70
C GLU A 8 27.32 2.40 0.99
N VAL A 9 26.25 1.91 1.63
CA VAL A 9 24.89 2.01 1.09
C VAL A 9 24.47 3.47 1.19
N ASN A 10 24.46 4.17 0.06
CA ASN A 10 24.03 5.55 -0.03
C ASN A 10 22.49 5.63 -0.05
N MET A 11 21.85 5.40 1.11
CA MET A 11 20.39 5.38 1.35
C MET A 11 19.60 6.61 0.85
N ARG A 12 20.22 7.60 0.21
CA ARG A 12 19.60 8.85 -0.26
C ARG A 12 19.10 8.82 -1.70
N SER A 13 19.40 7.81 -2.52
CA SER A 13 18.82 7.77 -3.87
C SER A 13 17.38 7.20 -3.81
N PRO A 14 16.35 7.89 -4.37
CA PRO A 14 15.00 7.34 -4.46
C PRO A 14 14.96 5.93 -5.07
N THR A 15 15.91 5.66 -5.97
CA THR A 15 16.12 4.39 -6.64
C THR A 15 16.44 3.23 -5.68
N GLU A 16 17.21 3.47 -4.61
CA GLU A 16 17.59 2.46 -3.62
C GLU A 16 16.44 2.12 -2.67
N LEU A 17 15.73 3.13 -2.15
CA LEU A 17 14.54 2.90 -1.31
C LEU A 17 13.49 2.09 -2.07
N GLN A 18 13.25 2.44 -3.32
CA GLN A 18 12.37 1.68 -4.20
C GLN A 18 12.89 0.29 -4.53
N ALA A 19 14.22 0.07 -4.55
CA ALA A 19 14.79 -1.25 -4.76
C ALA A 19 14.50 -2.18 -3.58
N ILE A 20 14.58 -1.66 -2.35
CA ILE A 20 14.21 -2.43 -1.15
C ILE A 20 12.71 -2.73 -1.16
N ASP A 21 11.84 -1.75 -1.47
CA ASP A 21 10.39 -1.99 -1.57
C ASP A 21 10.03 -2.98 -2.70
N ARG A 22 10.79 -3.00 -3.81
CA ARG A 22 10.66 -4.03 -4.86
C ARG A 22 11.09 -5.41 -4.35
N ALA A 23 12.21 -5.49 -3.62
CA ALA A 23 12.71 -6.74 -3.06
C ALA A 23 11.72 -7.31 -2.02
N THR A 24 11.19 -6.47 -1.14
CA THR A 24 10.14 -6.82 -0.18
C THR A 24 8.92 -7.40 -0.88
N ARG A 25 8.41 -6.74 -1.93
CA ARG A 25 7.27 -7.27 -2.70
C ARG A 25 7.58 -8.60 -3.39
N LYS A 26 8.78 -8.76 -3.95
CA LYS A 26 9.21 -10.02 -4.55
C LYS A 26 9.21 -11.16 -3.52
N LEU A 27 9.70 -10.89 -2.31
CA LEU A 27 9.67 -11.84 -1.19
C LEU A 27 8.24 -12.20 -0.80
N LEU A 28 7.35 -11.19 -0.64
CA LEU A 28 5.94 -11.43 -0.29
C LEU A 28 5.23 -12.29 -1.34
N THR A 29 5.48 -12.02 -2.62
CA THR A 29 4.93 -12.81 -3.74
C THR A 29 5.49 -14.23 -3.75
N MET A 30 6.79 -14.41 -3.51
CA MET A 30 7.44 -15.72 -3.46
C MET A 30 6.85 -16.61 -2.35
N HIS A 31 6.46 -16.02 -1.23
CA HIS A 31 5.85 -16.72 -0.11
C HIS A 31 4.31 -16.71 -0.14
N HIS A 32 3.68 -16.41 -1.28
CA HIS A 32 2.22 -16.41 -1.46
C HIS A 32 1.45 -15.44 -0.53
N THR A 33 2.12 -14.43 0.02
CA THR A 33 1.54 -13.42 0.94
C THR A 33 1.22 -12.09 0.25
N HIS A 34 1.44 -12.02 -1.07
CA HIS A 34 0.94 -10.96 -1.94
C HIS A 34 0.73 -11.52 -3.35
N HIS A 35 -0.41 -11.24 -3.96
CA HIS A 35 -0.69 -11.71 -5.31
C HIS A 35 0.06 -10.85 -6.35
N PRO A 36 0.70 -11.43 -7.39
CA PRO A 36 1.53 -10.68 -8.35
C PRO A 36 0.81 -9.54 -9.08
N LYS A 37 -0.52 -9.64 -9.23
CA LYS A 37 -1.35 -8.65 -9.90
C LYS A 37 -2.05 -7.66 -8.95
N ALA A 38 -1.99 -7.89 -7.63
CA ALA A 38 -2.67 -7.04 -6.65
C ALA A 38 -2.14 -5.61 -6.64
N ALA A 39 -2.94 -4.68 -6.12
CA ALA A 39 -2.55 -3.29 -5.99
C ALA A 39 -1.41 -3.14 -4.97
N VAL A 40 -0.35 -2.44 -5.39
CA VAL A 40 0.81 -2.15 -4.53
C VAL A 40 0.42 -1.18 -3.42
N GLU A 41 -0.45 -0.23 -3.71
CA GLU A 41 -0.94 0.78 -2.75
C GLU A 41 -1.61 0.12 -1.55
N GLY A 42 -2.35 -0.99 -1.77
CA GLY A 42 -2.99 -1.75 -0.72
C GLY A 42 -2.02 -2.32 0.33
N LEU A 43 -0.76 -2.59 -0.04
CA LEU A 43 0.25 -3.03 0.93
C LEU A 43 0.53 -1.97 1.99
N TYR A 44 0.61 -0.71 1.57
CA TYR A 44 1.05 0.41 2.41
C TYR A 44 -0.09 1.27 2.95
N LEU A 45 -1.33 1.00 2.54
CA LEU A 45 -2.50 1.63 3.13
C LEU A 45 -2.75 1.09 4.54
N PRO A 46 -3.27 1.91 5.48
CA PRO A 46 -3.65 1.45 6.81
C PRO A 46 -4.70 0.32 6.76
N ARG A 47 -4.64 -0.58 7.76
CA ARG A 47 -5.62 -1.67 7.92
C ARG A 47 -7.06 -1.17 8.08
N CYS A 48 -7.26 0.00 8.70
CA CYS A 48 -8.59 0.63 8.80
C CYS A 48 -9.13 1.17 7.46
N LYS A 49 -8.30 1.26 6.43
CA LYS A 49 -8.67 1.75 5.09
C LYS A 49 -8.63 0.63 4.03
N GLY A 50 -8.63 -0.64 4.45
CA GLY A 50 -8.58 -1.78 3.53
C GLY A 50 -7.20 -2.18 3.05
N GLY A 51 -6.13 -1.60 3.62
CA GLY A 51 -4.76 -1.98 3.32
C GLY A 51 -4.15 -2.98 4.30
N ARG A 52 -2.87 -3.31 4.12
CA ARG A 52 -2.11 -4.23 4.98
C ARG A 52 -1.28 -3.56 6.07
N GLY A 53 -1.10 -2.24 5.99
CA GLY A 53 -0.42 -1.43 6.99
C GLY A 53 1.11 -1.54 6.97
N LEU A 54 1.72 -2.01 5.87
CA LEU A 54 3.17 -1.96 5.72
C LEU A 54 3.65 -0.52 5.57
N ILE A 55 4.92 -0.28 5.93
CA ILE A 55 5.54 1.03 5.80
C ILE A 55 6.27 1.08 4.45
N GLU A 56 5.89 2.01 3.58
CA GLU A 56 6.64 2.33 2.36
C GLU A 56 7.89 3.14 2.74
N LEU A 57 9.06 2.68 2.29
CA LEU A 57 10.34 3.27 2.73
C LEU A 57 10.52 4.69 2.23
N GLU A 58 10.05 4.99 1.02
CA GLU A 58 10.08 6.34 0.48
C GLU A 58 9.24 7.31 1.34
N SER A 59 8.05 6.89 1.75
CA SER A 59 7.17 7.69 2.62
C SER A 59 7.72 7.83 4.04
N LEU A 60 8.40 6.79 4.56
CA LEU A 60 9.12 6.89 5.84
C LEU A 60 10.26 7.90 5.74
N TYR A 61 11.08 7.81 4.68
CA TYR A 61 12.19 8.73 4.43
C TYR A 61 11.71 10.19 4.35
N LYS A 62 10.67 10.46 3.56
CA LYS A 62 10.07 11.79 3.42
C LYS A 62 9.63 12.35 4.77
N ARG A 63 8.91 11.53 5.57
CA ARG A 63 8.42 11.92 6.89
C ARG A 63 9.55 12.23 7.87
N THR A 64 10.52 11.33 7.98
CA THR A 64 11.68 11.50 8.87
C THR A 64 12.52 12.71 8.46
N THR A 65 12.67 12.95 7.16
CA THR A 65 13.40 14.12 6.65
C THR A 65 12.70 15.42 7.04
N CYS A 66 11.39 15.52 6.86
CA CYS A 66 10.62 16.68 7.32
C CYS A 66 10.71 16.86 8.84
N GLU A 67 10.66 15.78 9.61
CA GLU A 67 10.78 15.82 11.08
C GLU A 67 12.14 16.37 11.54
N VAL A 68 13.23 15.85 10.96
CA VAL A 68 14.59 16.28 11.28
C VAL A 68 14.81 17.72 10.84
N ALA A 69 14.34 18.11 9.65
CA ALA A 69 14.42 19.49 9.16
C ALA A 69 13.75 20.47 10.13
N ARG A 70 12.52 20.16 10.54
CA ARG A 70 11.76 20.97 11.50
C ARG A 70 12.41 21.02 12.88
N PHE A 71 12.99 19.91 13.34
CA PHE A 71 13.76 19.88 14.58
C PHE A 71 14.96 20.83 14.51
N ILE A 72 15.74 20.78 13.43
CA ILE A 72 16.91 21.65 13.22
C ILE A 72 16.49 23.13 13.17
N GLU A 73 15.37 23.47 12.55
CA GLU A 73 14.86 24.85 12.47
C GLU A 73 14.41 25.40 13.82
N ARG A 74 13.73 24.58 14.62
CA ARG A 74 13.10 25.04 15.87
C ARG A 74 14.03 24.97 17.08
N LYS A 75 14.92 23.98 17.10
CA LYS A 75 15.82 23.77 18.25
C LYS A 75 16.91 24.84 18.26
N GLN A 76 17.12 25.48 19.41
CA GLN A 76 18.23 26.42 19.60
C GLN A 76 19.45 25.71 20.18
N GLY A 77 20.65 26.25 19.91
CA GLY A 77 21.90 25.78 20.49
C GLY A 77 23.08 25.89 19.52
N ARG A 78 24.29 25.98 20.06
CA ARG A 78 25.54 26.16 19.27
C ARG A 78 25.76 25.03 18.26
N LEU A 79 25.44 23.78 18.61
CA LEU A 79 25.58 22.66 17.68
C LEU A 79 24.55 22.74 16.55
N ILE A 80 23.31 23.16 16.86
CA ILE A 80 22.26 23.30 15.86
C ILE A 80 22.57 24.44 14.87
N SER A 81 23.13 25.56 15.34
CA SER A 81 23.55 26.65 14.43
C SER A 81 24.62 26.18 13.44
N ILE A 82 25.63 25.46 13.92
CA ILE A 82 26.68 24.86 13.07
C ILE A 82 26.05 23.87 12.06
N LEU A 83 25.09 23.05 12.48
CA LEU A 83 24.39 22.13 11.59
C LEU A 83 23.62 22.87 10.49
N ARG A 84 22.95 23.97 10.80
CA ARG A 84 22.23 24.80 9.80
C ARG A 84 23.19 25.39 8.77
N GLU A 85 24.29 25.98 9.23
CA GLU A 85 25.33 26.53 8.35
C GLU A 85 25.89 25.45 7.42
N ARG A 86 26.22 24.28 7.96
CA ARG A 86 26.74 23.17 7.17
C ARG A 86 25.71 22.58 6.21
N ASP A 87 24.44 22.52 6.59
CA ASP A 87 23.36 22.05 5.71
C ASP A 87 23.13 23.01 4.54
N ALA A 88 23.18 24.33 4.79
CA ALA A 88 23.05 25.36 3.75
C ALA A 88 24.15 25.27 2.68
N LEU A 89 25.34 24.77 3.02
CA LEU A 89 26.41 24.52 2.05
C LEU A 89 26.14 23.30 1.16
N LYS A 90 25.30 22.36 1.61
CA LYS A 90 24.95 21.15 0.85
C LYS A 90 23.83 21.47 -0.13
N LYS A 91 24.14 21.94 -1.33
CA LYS A 91 23.16 22.25 -2.39
C LYS A 91 22.09 21.15 -2.60
N SER A 92 22.42 20.10 -3.34
CA SER A 92 21.46 19.03 -3.70
C SER A 92 21.18 18.05 -2.55
N HIS A 93 21.98 18.08 -1.49
CA HIS A 93 21.99 17.10 -0.40
C HIS A 93 21.66 17.71 0.97
N SER A 94 21.10 18.92 0.98
CA SER A 94 20.60 19.59 2.17
C SER A 94 19.37 18.85 2.69
N ILE A 95 19.32 18.65 4.00
CA ILE A 95 18.16 18.11 4.72
C ILE A 95 16.96 19.05 4.53
N GLN A 96 17.19 20.36 4.62
CA GLN A 96 16.14 21.34 4.35
C GLN A 96 15.65 21.27 2.90
N GLY A 97 16.58 21.19 1.94
CA GLY A 97 16.22 21.03 0.53
C GLY A 97 15.42 19.76 0.25
N ASP A 98 15.81 18.63 0.86
CA ASP A 98 15.06 17.37 0.76
C ASP A 98 13.68 17.46 1.41
N ALA A 99 13.56 18.13 2.56
CA ALA A 99 12.29 18.35 3.24
C ALA A 99 11.35 19.23 2.41
N THR A 100 11.84 20.35 1.86
CA THR A 100 11.05 21.22 0.96
C THR A 100 10.57 20.46 -0.26
N ARG A 101 11.42 19.65 -0.91
CA ARG A 101 11.01 18.80 -2.03
C ARG A 101 9.92 17.81 -1.63
N SER A 102 10.05 17.20 -0.45
CA SER A 102 9.08 16.22 0.07
C SER A 102 7.72 16.87 0.35
N ARG A 103 7.71 18.06 0.96
CA ARG A 103 6.49 18.84 1.22
C ARG A 103 5.83 19.29 -0.08
N ASN A 104 6.60 19.82 -1.02
CA ASN A 104 6.10 20.24 -2.34
C ASN A 104 5.46 19.08 -3.11
N ALA A 105 6.08 17.89 -3.08
CA ALA A 105 5.53 16.68 -3.71
C ALA A 105 4.19 16.22 -3.11
N LEU A 106 3.89 16.64 -1.88
CA LEU A 106 2.64 16.37 -1.16
C LEU A 106 1.70 17.59 -1.12
N HIS A 107 2.05 18.69 -1.79
CA HIS A 107 1.31 19.95 -1.76
C HIS A 107 1.10 20.50 -0.34
N LEU A 108 2.13 20.42 0.51
CA LEU A 108 2.12 20.90 1.88
C LEU A 108 2.94 22.19 2.07
N ASP A 109 2.45 23.05 2.96
CA ASP A 109 3.13 24.29 3.35
C ASP A 109 4.36 24.04 4.23
N ASP A 110 5.18 25.08 4.42
CA ASP A 110 6.41 25.02 5.22
C ASP A 110 6.17 24.69 6.71
N ASP A 111 5.03 25.09 7.29
CA ASP A 111 4.74 24.86 8.72
C ASP A 111 4.09 23.50 9.01
N CYS A 112 3.92 22.64 7.98
CA CYS A 112 3.31 21.33 8.17
C CYS A 112 4.06 20.50 9.23
N ASP A 113 3.33 19.72 10.01
CA ASP A 113 3.90 18.78 10.95
C ASP A 113 4.06 17.36 10.35
N THR A 114 4.59 16.44 11.15
CA THR A 114 4.83 15.07 10.70
C THR A 114 3.55 14.27 10.48
N LYS A 115 2.44 14.65 11.13
CA LYS A 115 1.12 14.07 10.92
C LYS A 115 0.53 14.55 9.61
N ASP A 116 0.75 15.81 9.25
CA ASP A 116 0.31 16.37 7.96
C ASP A 116 0.99 15.63 6.80
N VAL A 117 2.31 15.47 6.87
CA VAL A 117 3.09 14.70 5.87
C VAL A 117 2.57 13.27 5.74
N LYS A 118 2.34 12.59 6.88
CA LYS A 118 1.80 11.22 6.88
C LYS A 118 0.39 11.15 6.29
N THR A 119 -0.45 12.12 6.61
CA THR A 119 -1.86 12.15 6.16
C THR A 119 -1.93 12.43 4.67
N ALA A 120 -1.19 13.41 4.16
CA ALA A 120 -1.15 13.74 2.74
C ALA A 120 -0.63 12.56 1.89
N ASP A 121 0.44 11.89 2.34
CA ASP A 121 0.96 10.68 1.69
C ASP A 121 -0.09 9.56 1.62
N GLN A 122 -0.84 9.33 2.70
CA GLN A 122 -1.92 8.36 2.74
C GLN A 122 -3.08 8.73 1.80
N VAL A 123 -3.48 10.00 1.78
CA VAL A 123 -4.55 10.51 0.90
C VAL A 123 -4.16 10.34 -0.57
N GLN A 124 -2.94 10.74 -0.95
CA GLN A 124 -2.45 10.59 -2.32
C GLN A 124 -2.36 9.11 -2.73
N ARG A 125 -1.91 8.23 -1.82
CA ARG A 125 -1.87 6.78 -2.06
C ARG A 125 -3.27 6.19 -2.26
N GLU A 126 -4.22 6.58 -1.42
CA GLU A 126 -5.62 6.14 -1.52
C GLU A 126 -6.26 6.61 -2.83
N ALA A 127 -6.01 7.85 -3.24
CA ALA A 127 -6.47 8.38 -4.53
C ALA A 127 -5.92 7.56 -5.71
N ARG A 128 -4.60 7.30 -5.74
CA ARG A 128 -3.97 6.45 -6.78
C ARG A 128 -4.56 5.04 -6.83
N TRP A 129 -4.93 4.47 -5.68
CA TRP A 129 -5.59 3.17 -5.63
C TRP A 129 -7.02 3.23 -6.20
N LYS A 130 -7.82 4.22 -5.78
CA LYS A 130 -9.21 4.45 -6.23
C LYS A 130 -9.30 4.76 -7.73
N GLU A 131 -8.29 5.41 -8.31
CA GLU A 131 -8.23 5.71 -9.74
C GLU A 131 -8.03 4.46 -10.62
N LYS A 132 -7.54 3.34 -10.07
CA LYS A 132 -7.33 2.12 -10.86
C LYS A 132 -8.67 1.55 -11.35
N PRO A 133 -8.82 1.24 -12.65
CA PRO A 133 -10.09 0.78 -13.21
C PRO A 133 -10.67 -0.48 -12.55
N LEU A 134 -9.81 -1.45 -12.22
CA LEU A 134 -10.20 -2.70 -11.57
C LEU A 134 -10.02 -2.63 -10.05
N HIS A 135 -8.80 -2.37 -9.59
CA HIS A 135 -8.47 -2.43 -8.15
C HIS A 135 -9.20 -1.35 -7.35
N GLY A 136 -9.50 -0.20 -7.97
CA GLY A 136 -10.21 0.91 -7.34
C GLY A 136 -11.71 0.69 -7.19
N GLN A 137 -12.28 -0.41 -7.69
CA GLN A 137 -13.72 -0.70 -7.55
C GLN A 137 -14.09 -1.02 -6.09
N HIS A 138 -13.28 -1.82 -5.41
CA HIS A 138 -13.53 -2.17 -4.01
C HIS A 138 -13.58 -0.93 -3.10
N PRO A 139 -12.56 -0.04 -3.07
CA PRO A 139 -12.64 1.15 -2.23
C PRO A 139 -13.81 2.09 -2.60
N LYS A 140 -14.22 2.17 -3.87
CA LYS A 140 -15.44 2.91 -4.28
C LYS A 140 -16.72 2.29 -3.76
N ILE A 141 -16.79 0.96 -3.67
CA ILE A 141 -17.93 0.27 -3.03
C ILE A 141 -17.95 0.62 -1.55
N MET A 142 -16.80 0.60 -0.87
CA MET A 142 -16.69 0.87 0.56
C MET A 142 -16.98 2.32 0.94
N ASP A 143 -16.89 3.27 0.00
CA ASP A 143 -17.30 4.67 0.19
C ASP A 143 -18.83 4.87 0.11
N LYS A 144 -19.62 3.83 -0.24
CA LYS A 144 -21.09 3.96 -0.34
C LYS A 144 -21.71 4.22 1.04
N PRO A 145 -22.70 5.12 1.17
CA PRO A 145 -23.35 5.43 2.46
C PRO A 145 -24.01 4.23 3.16
N SER A 146 -24.34 3.18 2.42
CA SER A 146 -24.96 1.96 2.95
C SER A 146 -23.96 0.99 3.56
N ILE A 147 -22.66 1.25 3.47
CA ILE A 147 -21.60 0.35 3.92
C ILE A 147 -20.81 1.03 5.04
N ASP A 148 -20.74 0.36 6.19
CA ASP A 148 -19.82 0.72 7.26
C ASP A 148 -18.44 0.13 6.95
N SER A 149 -17.54 0.98 6.43
CA SER A 149 -16.19 0.56 6.06
C SER A 149 -15.33 0.18 7.27
N ASP A 150 -15.55 0.79 8.43
CA ASP A 150 -14.80 0.50 9.66
C ASP A 150 -15.09 -0.89 10.20
N VAL A 151 -16.36 -1.29 10.18
CA VAL A 151 -16.80 -2.66 10.48
C VAL A 151 -16.32 -3.62 9.40
N SER A 152 -16.46 -3.25 8.13
CA SER A 152 -16.12 -4.11 7.00
C SER A 152 -14.63 -4.43 6.92
N TYR A 153 -13.75 -3.52 7.37
CA TYR A 153 -12.30 -3.76 7.44
C TYR A 153 -11.82 -4.30 8.80
N ASN A 154 -12.72 -4.59 9.75
CA ASN A 154 -12.33 -5.05 11.07
C ASN A 154 -11.60 -6.41 11.04
N TRP A 155 -11.84 -7.25 10.04
CA TRP A 155 -11.11 -8.51 9.86
C TRP A 155 -9.62 -8.29 9.55
N LEU A 156 -9.24 -7.17 8.93
CA LEU A 156 -7.83 -6.80 8.74
C LEU A 156 -7.18 -6.38 10.06
N LYS A 157 -7.95 -5.86 11.02
CA LYS A 157 -7.40 -5.45 12.33
C LYS A 157 -7.18 -6.63 13.27
N LYS A 158 -7.85 -7.76 13.02
CA LYS A 158 -7.79 -8.97 13.85
C LYS A 158 -6.79 -9.96 13.25
N GLU A 159 -5.86 -10.48 14.04
CA GLU A 159 -4.85 -11.47 13.61
C GLU A 159 -5.42 -12.89 13.44
N LEU A 160 -6.62 -13.01 12.85
CA LEU A 160 -7.35 -14.26 12.75
C LEU A 160 -7.01 -15.08 11.50
N LEU A 161 -6.39 -14.45 10.50
CA LEU A 161 -6.05 -15.08 9.23
C LEU A 161 -4.53 -15.18 9.07
N ASN A 162 -4.07 -16.27 8.47
CA ASN A 162 -2.69 -16.35 8.02
C ASN A 162 -2.47 -15.39 6.82
N ALA A 163 -1.21 -15.04 6.56
CA ALA A 163 -0.86 -14.05 5.55
C ALA A 163 -1.23 -14.45 4.11
N GLU A 164 -1.23 -15.76 3.80
CA GLU A 164 -1.64 -16.28 2.48
C GLU A 164 -3.16 -16.11 2.28
N THR A 165 -3.96 -16.49 3.27
CA THR A 165 -5.41 -16.32 3.24
C THR A 165 -5.76 -14.84 3.13
N GLU A 166 -5.18 -13.95 3.95
CA GLU A 166 -5.35 -12.49 3.86
C GLU A 166 -5.03 -11.99 2.44
N SER A 167 -3.92 -12.44 1.86
CA SER A 167 -3.51 -12.10 0.49
C SER A 167 -4.53 -12.56 -0.56
N ASN A 168 -5.06 -13.78 -0.45
CA ASN A 168 -6.08 -14.29 -1.36
C ASN A 168 -7.37 -13.46 -1.29
N ILE A 169 -7.78 -13.04 -0.10
CA ILE A 169 -8.95 -12.16 0.09
C ILE A 169 -8.73 -10.83 -0.63
N LEU A 170 -7.59 -10.19 -0.37
CA LEU A 170 -7.27 -8.90 -0.96
C LEU A 170 -7.15 -8.99 -2.49
N ALA A 171 -6.55 -10.07 -3.01
CA ALA A 171 -6.45 -10.30 -4.46
C ALA A 171 -7.83 -10.44 -5.13
N ILE A 172 -8.80 -11.01 -4.42
CA ILE A 172 -10.18 -11.09 -4.87
C ILE A 172 -10.84 -9.70 -4.86
N GLN A 173 -10.65 -8.93 -3.79
CA GLN A 173 -11.17 -7.55 -3.68
C GLN A 173 -10.58 -6.64 -4.78
N ASP A 174 -9.29 -6.82 -5.10
CA ASP A 174 -8.60 -6.17 -6.20
C ASP A 174 -9.01 -6.73 -7.59
N GLN A 175 -9.93 -7.69 -7.68
CA GLN A 175 -10.35 -8.32 -8.95
C GLN A 175 -9.18 -8.93 -9.75
N CYS A 176 -8.15 -9.40 -9.06
CA CYS A 176 -6.96 -10.01 -9.65
C CYS A 176 -7.14 -11.50 -9.96
N ILE A 177 -8.14 -12.12 -9.34
CA ILE A 177 -8.48 -13.53 -9.57
C ILE A 177 -9.34 -13.64 -10.83
N ARG A 178 -9.03 -14.63 -11.66
CA ARG A 178 -9.78 -14.95 -12.87
C ARG A 178 -11.17 -15.48 -12.50
N THR A 179 -12.17 -14.61 -12.51
CA THR A 179 -13.59 -14.95 -12.35
C THR A 179 -14.28 -15.12 -13.71
N ARG A 180 -15.47 -15.72 -13.74
CA ARG A 180 -16.28 -15.84 -14.97
C ARG A 180 -16.71 -14.47 -15.52
N ASN A 181 -17.02 -13.55 -14.61
CA ASN A 181 -17.26 -12.15 -14.93
C ASN A 181 -16.01 -11.53 -15.62
N TYR A 182 -14.82 -11.76 -15.08
CA TYR A 182 -13.56 -11.34 -15.70
C TYR A 182 -13.35 -11.99 -17.08
N GLU A 183 -13.59 -13.29 -17.22
CA GLU A 183 -13.46 -14.00 -18.50
C GLU A 183 -14.39 -13.43 -19.59
N LYS A 184 -15.66 -13.18 -19.25
CA LYS A 184 -16.64 -12.63 -20.20
C LYS A 184 -16.37 -11.17 -20.54
N HIS A 185 -16.17 -10.32 -19.53
CA HIS A 185 -16.15 -8.87 -19.74
C HIS A 185 -14.75 -8.30 -20.02
N ILE A 186 -13.69 -8.93 -19.48
CA ILE A 186 -12.30 -8.48 -19.66
C ILE A 186 -11.60 -9.29 -20.74
N LEU A 187 -11.64 -10.63 -20.68
CA LEU A 187 -11.01 -11.48 -21.70
C LEU A 187 -11.86 -11.66 -22.95
N LYS A 188 -13.11 -11.20 -22.95
CA LYS A 188 -14.06 -11.30 -24.07
C LYS A 188 -14.27 -12.75 -24.54
N LEU A 189 -14.20 -13.70 -23.61
CA LEU A 189 -14.47 -15.11 -23.89
C LEU A 189 -15.98 -15.36 -23.90
N ASP A 190 -16.41 -16.33 -24.71
CA ASP A 190 -17.80 -16.77 -24.77
C ASP A 190 -18.11 -17.72 -23.61
N VAL A 191 -18.32 -17.12 -22.43
CA VAL A 191 -18.66 -17.83 -21.19
C VAL A 191 -19.80 -17.10 -20.47
N GLU A 192 -20.59 -17.84 -19.69
CA GLU A 192 -21.55 -17.22 -18.78
C GLU A 192 -20.83 -16.45 -17.67
N ASP A 193 -21.36 -15.29 -17.27
CA ASP A 193 -20.84 -14.41 -16.22
C ASP A 193 -21.35 -14.78 -14.82
N ARG A 194 -22.21 -15.79 -14.71
CA ARG A 194 -22.76 -16.23 -13.42
C ARG A 194 -21.67 -16.64 -12.46
N CYS A 195 -21.75 -16.12 -11.24
CA CYS A 195 -20.80 -16.40 -10.17
C CYS A 195 -20.74 -17.90 -9.87
N ARG A 196 -19.53 -18.47 -9.83
CA ARG A 196 -19.31 -19.90 -9.50
C ARG A 196 -19.76 -20.28 -8.08
N CYS A 197 -19.93 -19.31 -7.20
CA CYS A 197 -20.25 -19.56 -5.79
C CYS A 197 -21.76 -19.58 -5.52
N CYS A 198 -22.52 -18.65 -6.11
CA CYS A 198 -23.97 -18.58 -5.89
C CYS A 198 -24.80 -18.99 -7.11
N ALA A 199 -24.21 -19.01 -8.32
CA ALA A 199 -24.88 -19.18 -9.61
C ALA A 199 -26.02 -18.18 -9.94
N LEU A 200 -26.25 -17.16 -9.09
CA LEU A 200 -27.38 -16.25 -9.19
C LEU A 200 -27.02 -14.88 -9.74
N CYS A 201 -25.85 -14.33 -9.40
CA CYS A 201 -25.45 -12.99 -9.81
C CYS A 201 -24.36 -13.00 -10.90
N ALA A 202 -24.37 -11.99 -11.77
CA ALA A 202 -23.35 -11.76 -12.78
C ALA A 202 -22.12 -10.97 -12.26
N HIS A 203 -22.15 -10.56 -10.99
CA HIS A 203 -21.11 -9.75 -10.34
C HIS A 203 -20.31 -10.54 -9.30
N ASP A 204 -19.07 -10.11 -9.03
CA ASP A 204 -18.18 -10.78 -8.09
C ASP A 204 -18.58 -10.49 -6.62
N HIS A 205 -19.28 -11.43 -5.98
CA HIS A 205 -19.71 -11.41 -4.57
C HIS A 205 -18.71 -10.86 -3.52
N PRO A 206 -17.41 -11.20 -3.57
CA PRO A 206 -16.46 -10.81 -2.51
C PRO A 206 -16.01 -9.34 -2.53
N THR A 207 -16.48 -8.52 -3.49
CA THR A 207 -16.09 -7.10 -3.58
C THR A 207 -16.84 -6.19 -2.60
N SER A 208 -17.84 -6.70 -1.87
CA SER A 208 -18.82 -5.87 -1.13
C SER A 208 -18.86 -6.01 0.40
N GLY A 209 -17.98 -6.79 1.04
CA GLY A 209 -18.00 -6.89 2.50
C GLY A 209 -16.97 -7.82 3.13
N SER A 210 -17.06 -7.95 4.47
CA SER A 210 -16.20 -8.78 5.31
C SER A 210 -16.27 -10.27 4.89
N PRO A 211 -15.13 -10.92 4.63
CA PRO A 211 -15.05 -12.35 4.33
C PRO A 211 -15.73 -13.26 5.36
N LEU A 212 -15.72 -12.83 6.62
CA LEU A 212 -16.11 -13.66 7.74
C LEU A 212 -17.63 -13.76 7.93
N GLU A 213 -18.41 -12.92 7.25
CA GLU A 213 -19.88 -12.92 7.33
C GLU A 213 -20.53 -13.82 6.27
N HIS A 214 -19.79 -14.21 5.22
CA HIS A 214 -20.32 -14.99 4.12
C HIS A 214 -19.88 -16.45 4.20
N ARG A 215 -20.83 -17.36 4.53
CA ARG A 215 -20.64 -18.83 4.59
C ARG A 215 -19.98 -19.45 3.33
N SER A 216 -19.96 -18.73 2.22
CA SER A 216 -19.34 -19.09 0.93
C SER A 216 -17.80 -19.11 0.92
N TRP A 217 -17.13 -18.56 1.95
CA TRP A 217 -15.66 -18.44 1.94
C TRP A 217 -14.91 -19.78 1.95
N LEU A 218 -15.39 -20.75 2.73
CA LEU A 218 -14.82 -22.10 2.78
C LEU A 218 -14.99 -22.86 1.46
N GLN A 219 -16.08 -22.60 0.73
CA GLN A 219 -16.34 -23.20 -0.59
C GLN A 219 -15.45 -22.59 -1.69
N LEU A 220 -15.15 -21.28 -1.62
CA LEU A 220 -14.21 -20.62 -2.54
C LEU A 220 -12.77 -21.14 -2.38
N HIS A 221 -12.32 -21.44 -1.16
CA HIS A 221 -10.97 -21.99 -0.92
C HIS A 221 -10.77 -23.38 -1.56
N GLN A 222 -11.85 -24.16 -1.70
CA GLN A 222 -11.82 -25.44 -2.43
C GLN A 222 -11.88 -25.24 -3.95
N VAL A 223 -12.62 -24.23 -4.44
CA VAL A 223 -12.79 -23.94 -5.88
C VAL A 223 -11.60 -23.17 -6.48
N LEU A 224 -10.86 -22.40 -5.68
CA LEU A 224 -9.69 -21.62 -6.12
C LEU A 224 -8.38 -22.41 -6.13
N ASN A 225 -8.40 -23.69 -5.74
CA ASN A 225 -7.25 -24.58 -5.73
C ASN A 225 -7.21 -25.61 -6.89
N PRO A 226 -7.38 -25.24 -8.19
CA PRO A 226 -7.03 -26.13 -9.30
C PRO A 226 -5.68 -25.79 -9.95
N LEU A 227 -4.88 -24.85 -9.41
CA LEU A 227 -3.55 -24.50 -9.94
C LEU A 227 -2.40 -25.03 -9.06
N ARG A 228 -2.54 -26.28 -8.58
CA ARG A 228 -1.42 -27.09 -8.11
C ARG A 228 -0.95 -28.03 -9.23
N THR A 229 -0.37 -27.44 -10.27
CA THR A 229 0.56 -28.09 -11.23
C THR A 229 1.40 -27.00 -11.86
#